data_AF-A0A401ZUE1-F1
#
_entry.id   AF-A0A401ZUE1-F1
#
_cell.length_a   1.000
_cell.length_b   1.000
_cell.length_c   1.000
_cell.angle_alpha   90.00
_cell.angle_beta   90.00
_cell.angle_gamma   90.00
#
_symmetry.space_group_name_H-M   'P 1'
#
loop_
_entity.id
_entity.type
_entity.pdbx_description
1 polymer ?
#
loop_
_entity_poly.entity_id
_entity_poly.type
_entity_poly.pdbx_seq_one_letter_code
_entity_poly.pdbx_strand_id
1 'polypeptide(L)'
;MTKYFRDPADDGSSPQSDVVSYPLDDMRQAAAKILVDADLALTKHNTQWYSIKKFVERFPGFMQGTIFNVLNPYEKRLRDSYQWQMDFATALFDTADQMENTDQTVSDNFQPTGFDDGHGHQVM
;
A
#
# COMPACT_ATOMS: atom_id res chain seq x y z
N MET A 1 -17.19 -4.67 -64.63
CA MET A 1 -18.39 -4.10 -64.00
C MET A 1 -18.72 -4.98 -62.80
N THR A 2 -17.98 -4.78 -61.70
CA THR A 2 -17.93 -5.73 -60.59
C THR A 2 -18.76 -5.19 -59.45
N LYS A 3 -19.79 -5.96 -59.09
CA LYS A 3 -20.83 -5.64 -58.12
C LYS A 3 -20.24 -5.57 -56.71
N TYR A 4 -20.72 -4.59 -55.95
CA TYR A 4 -20.57 -4.47 -54.51
C TYR A 4 -21.12 -5.73 -53.81
N PHE A 5 -20.27 -6.43 -53.07
CA PHE A 5 -20.69 -7.35 -52.01
C PHE A 5 -20.35 -6.67 -50.69
N ARG A 6 -21.40 -6.20 -50.00
CA ARG A 6 -21.33 -5.64 -48.65
C ARG A 6 -21.60 -6.80 -47.72
N ASP A 7 -20.57 -7.33 -47.08
CA ASP A 7 -20.74 -8.16 -45.89
C ASP A 7 -20.89 -7.25 -44.67
N PRO A 8 -21.96 -7.38 -43.87
CA PRO A 8 -22.02 -6.85 -42.53
C PRO A 8 -21.63 -7.96 -41.54
N ALA A 9 -20.43 -7.86 -40.98
CA ALA A 9 -20.11 -8.45 -39.69
C ALA A 9 -19.34 -7.35 -38.97
N ASP A 10 -20.01 -6.49 -38.21
CA ASP A 10 -20.27 -6.79 -36.79
C ASP A 10 -19.00 -7.37 -36.14
N ASP A 11 -17.96 -6.54 -36.12
CA ASP A 11 -16.84 -6.71 -35.21
C ASP A 11 -17.39 -6.47 -33.81
N GLY A 12 -18.00 -7.53 -33.28
CA GLY A 12 -18.37 -7.72 -31.89
C GLY A 12 -17.14 -7.77 -31.01
N SER A 13 -16.33 -6.71 -31.06
CA SER A 13 -15.42 -6.32 -30.02
C SER A 13 -16.27 -5.97 -28.79
N SER A 14 -16.77 -7.02 -28.12
CA SER A 14 -17.12 -6.95 -26.72
C SER A 14 -15.98 -6.21 -26.03
N PRO A 15 -16.24 -5.11 -25.30
CA PRO A 15 -15.19 -4.49 -24.52
C PRO A 15 -14.70 -5.59 -23.58
N GLN A 16 -13.51 -6.14 -23.83
CA GLN A 16 -12.80 -6.89 -22.83
C GLN A 16 -12.65 -5.89 -21.69
N SER A 17 -13.51 -6.01 -20.68
CA SER A 17 -13.33 -5.29 -19.44
C SER A 17 -11.95 -5.73 -18.97
N ASP A 18 -10.96 -4.85 -19.09
CA ASP A 18 -9.66 -5.04 -18.47
C ASP A 18 -9.92 -5.21 -16.98
N VAL A 19 -9.95 -6.46 -16.52
CA VAL A 19 -10.13 -6.78 -15.11
C VAL A 19 -8.83 -6.38 -14.43
N VAL A 20 -8.85 -5.20 -13.81
CA VAL A 20 -7.73 -4.72 -13.02
C VAL A 20 -7.70 -5.51 -11.72
N SER A 21 -6.75 -6.45 -11.61
CA SER A 21 -6.47 -7.18 -10.37
C SER A 21 -5.35 -6.48 -9.62
N TYR A 22 -5.60 -6.14 -8.36
CA TYR A 22 -4.61 -5.52 -7.47
C TYR A 22 -3.87 -6.60 -6.66
N PRO A 23 -2.53 -6.55 -6.57
CA PRO A 23 -1.76 -7.55 -5.83
C PRO A 23 -1.76 -7.23 -4.32
N LEU A 24 -2.91 -7.40 -3.66
CA LEU A 24 -3.12 -7.02 -2.26
C LEU A 24 -2.19 -7.78 -1.31
N ASP A 25 -1.94 -9.07 -1.57
CA ASP A 25 -1.02 -9.89 -0.77
C ASP A 25 0.42 -9.39 -0.86
N ASP A 26 0.88 -8.99 -2.06
CA ASP A 26 2.21 -8.42 -2.26
C ASP A 26 2.34 -7.07 -1.54
N MET A 27 1.28 -6.25 -1.54
CA MET A 27 1.25 -4.99 -0.80
C MET A 27 1.37 -5.24 0.71
N ARG A 28 0.60 -6.18 1.26
CA ARG A 28 0.66 -6.57 2.68
C ARG A 28 2.02 -7.16 3.05
N GLN A 29 2.60 -7.99 2.18
CA GLN A 29 3.92 -8.58 2.40
C GLN A 29 5.03 -7.51 2.38
N ALA A 30 4.98 -6.60 1.41
CA ALA A 30 5.92 -5.48 1.32
C ALA A 30 5.81 -4.56 2.54
N ALA A 31 4.58 -4.22 2.96
CA ALA A 31 4.32 -3.43 4.15
C ALA A 31 4.90 -4.09 5.41
N ALA A 32 4.61 -5.38 5.62
CA ALA A 32 5.15 -6.15 6.75
C ALA A 32 6.68 -6.14 6.76
N LYS A 33 7.31 -6.34 5.60
CA LYS A 33 8.76 -6.32 5.46
C LYS A 33 9.35 -4.95 5.81
N ILE A 34 8.78 -3.87 5.26
CA ILE A 34 9.24 -2.49 5.54
C ILE A 34 9.13 -2.19 7.03
N LEU A 35 8.02 -2.56 7.66
CA LEU A 35 7.79 -2.32 9.08
C LEU A 35 8.83 -3.04 9.95
N VAL A 36 9.08 -4.32 9.68
CA VAL A 36 10.10 -5.10 10.41
C VAL A 36 11.51 -4.54 10.18
N ASP A 37 11.86 -4.20 8.94
CA ASP A 37 13.18 -3.67 8.60
C ASP A 37 13.39 -2.28 9.25
N ALA A 38 12.38 -1.42 9.26
CA ALA A 38 12.42 -0.09 9.88
C ALA A 38 12.53 -0.16 11.41
N ASP A 39 11.76 -1.03 12.07
CA ASP A 39 11.83 -1.23 13.52
C ASP A 39 13.20 -1.79 13.94
N LEU A 40 13.71 -2.78 13.21
CA LEU A 40 15.04 -3.33 13.45
C LEU A 40 16.13 -2.26 13.27
N ALA A 41 16.02 -1.44 12.22
CA ALA A 41 16.97 -0.35 11.97
C ALA A 41 16.91 0.72 13.07
N LEU A 42 15.72 1.11 13.52
CA LEU A 42 15.53 2.04 14.63
C LEU A 42 16.12 1.51 15.93
N THR A 43 15.92 0.23 16.23
CA THR A 43 16.50 -0.43 17.41
C THR A 43 18.03 -0.42 17.36
N LYS A 44 18.63 -0.85 16.24
CA LYS A 44 20.08 -0.80 16.05
C LYS A 44 20.63 0.62 16.18
N HIS A 45 19.95 1.59 15.56
CA HIS A 45 20.29 2.99 15.65
C HIS A 45 20.27 3.49 17.10
N ASN A 46 19.24 3.15 17.90
CA ASN A 46 19.16 3.53 19.31
C ASN A 46 20.34 3.00 20.12
N THR A 47 20.72 1.74 19.91
CA THR A 47 21.89 1.15 20.57
C THR A 47 23.18 1.86 20.18
N GLN A 48 23.39 2.13 18.89
CA GLN A 48 24.59 2.82 18.41
C GLN A 48 24.65 4.27 18.91
N TRP A 49 23.53 4.98 18.88
CA TRP A 49 23.43 6.35 19.35
C TRP A 49 23.71 6.48 20.84
N TYR A 50 23.25 5.53 21.65
CA TYR A 50 23.62 5.47 23.07
C TYR A 50 25.13 5.33 23.27
N SER A 51 25.79 4.46 22.50
CA SER A 51 27.25 4.31 22.53
C SER A 51 27.98 5.59 22.12
N ILE A 52 27.47 6.30 21.09
CA ILE A 52 28.02 7.60 20.68
C ILE A 52 27.89 8.62 21.79
N LYS A 53 26.71 8.74 22.43
CA LYS A 53 26.51 9.64 23.59
C LYS A 53 27.50 9.34 24.70
N LYS A 54 27.67 8.06 25.07
CA LYS A 54 28.62 7.62 26.09
C LYS A 54 30.08 7.93 25.73
N PHE A 55 30.43 7.89 24.45
CA PHE A 55 31.74 8.31 23.98
C PHE A 55 31.91 9.83 24.08
N VAL A 56 30.91 10.61 23.66
CA VAL A 56 30.95 12.09 23.73
C VAL A 56 31.04 12.59 25.17
N GLU A 57 30.35 11.94 26.10
CA GLU A 57 30.40 12.23 27.55
C GLU A 57 31.82 12.14 28.15
N ARG A 58 32.78 11.44 27.49
CA ARG A 58 34.18 11.37 27.93
C ARG A 58 34.99 12.63 27.62
N PHE A 59 34.52 13.48 26.70
CA PHE A 59 35.19 14.73 26.40
C PHE A 59 34.92 15.78 27.49
N PRO A 60 35.83 16.75 27.69
CA PRO A 60 35.57 17.92 28.50
C PRO A 60 34.24 18.61 28.13
N GLY A 61 33.48 19.04 29.13
CA GLY A 61 32.11 19.55 28.97
C GLY A 61 31.96 20.68 27.94
N PHE A 62 32.98 21.54 27.80
CA PHE A 62 32.97 22.63 26.82
C PHE A 62 32.94 22.15 25.36
N MET A 63 33.43 20.92 25.08
CA MET A 63 33.39 20.33 23.73
C MET A 63 32.10 19.57 23.44
N GLN A 64 31.45 19.02 24.48
CA GLN A 64 30.27 18.16 24.32
C GLN A 64 29.15 18.88 23.57
N GLY A 65 28.88 20.14 23.93
CA GLY A 65 27.84 20.95 23.28
C GLY A 65 28.10 21.13 21.78
N THR A 66 29.32 21.48 21.39
CA THR A 66 29.69 21.65 19.98
C THR A 66 29.56 20.34 19.20
N ILE A 67 29.96 19.22 19.79
CA ILE A 67 29.83 17.90 19.17
C ILE A 67 28.35 17.53 19.00
N PHE A 68 27.53 17.69 20.03
CA PHE A 68 26.09 17.39 19.94
C PHE A 68 25.33 18.35 19.00
N ASN A 69 25.76 19.60 18.85
CA ASN A 69 25.20 20.51 17.86
C ASN A 69 25.36 20.00 16.42
N VAL A 70 26.44 19.27 16.15
CA VAL A 70 26.66 18.63 14.85
C VAL A 70 25.88 17.32 14.75
N LEU A 71 25.90 16.48 15.80
CA LEU A 71 25.35 15.13 15.73
C LEU A 71 23.82 15.05 15.84
N ASN A 72 23.19 15.90 16.68
CA ASN A 72 21.76 15.85 16.95
C ASN A 72 20.88 16.03 15.70
N PRO A 73 21.20 16.96 14.75
CA PRO A 73 20.43 17.07 13.52
C PRO A 73 20.45 15.79 12.68
N TYR A 74 21.58 15.06 12.63
CA TYR A 74 21.65 13.79 11.90
C TYR A 74 20.85 12.69 12.59
N GLU A 75 20.95 12.60 13.90
CA GLU A 75 20.15 11.63 14.67
C GLU A 75 18.65 11.86 14.46
N LYS A 76 18.21 13.11 14.56
CA LYS A 76 16.80 13.47 14.32
C LYS A 76 16.37 13.03 12.92
N ARG A 77 17.13 13.37 11.88
CA ARG A 77 16.81 13.01 10.48
C ARG A 77 16.71 11.49 10.28
N LEU A 78 17.60 10.72 10.90
CA LEU A 78 17.56 9.26 10.81
C LEU A 78 16.30 8.71 11.48
N ARG A 79 15.94 9.19 12.67
CA ARG A 79 14.68 8.81 13.34
C ARG A 79 13.46 9.15 12.50
N ASP A 80 13.41 10.37 11.97
CA ASP A 80 12.31 10.83 11.13
C ASP A 80 12.18 9.94 9.88
N SER A 81 13.30 9.45 9.33
CA SER A 81 13.31 8.53 8.17
C SER A 81 12.74 7.14 8.51
N TYR A 82 13.08 6.58 9.68
CA TYR A 82 12.50 5.31 10.13
C TYR A 82 11.00 5.45 10.41
N GLN A 83 10.59 6.57 11.01
CA GLN A 83 9.17 6.84 11.25
C GLN A 83 8.40 6.92 9.94
N TRP A 84 8.92 7.65 8.96
CA TRP A 84 8.32 7.73 7.64
C TRP A 84 8.16 6.34 6.98
N GLN A 85 9.14 5.44 7.13
CA GLN A 85 9.02 4.07 6.62
C GLN A 85 7.90 3.28 7.31
N MET A 86 7.75 3.42 8.62
CA MET A 86 6.66 2.78 9.38
C MET A 86 5.29 3.34 9.00
N ASP A 87 5.18 4.66 8.82
CA ASP A 87 3.95 5.33 8.38
C ASP A 87 3.58 4.89 6.96
N PHE A 88 4.57 4.79 6.06
CA PHE A 88 4.37 4.29 4.71
C PHE A 88 3.89 2.83 4.68
N ALA A 89 4.50 1.96 5.51
CA ALA A 89 4.05 0.57 5.64
C ALA A 89 2.59 0.49 6.14
N THR A 90 2.23 1.32 7.12
CA THR A 90 0.86 1.41 7.63
C THR A 90 -0.11 1.83 6.53
N ALA A 91 0.25 2.87 5.76
CA ALA A 91 -0.57 3.33 4.65
C ALA A 91 -0.77 2.26 3.56
N LEU A 92 0.23 1.40 3.33
CA LEU A 92 0.11 0.27 2.41
C LEU A 92 -0.89 -0.78 2.91
N PHE A 93 -0.88 -1.10 4.21
CA PHE A 93 -1.89 -1.98 4.80
C PHE A 93 -3.30 -1.39 4.65
N ASP A 94 -3.47 -0.12 5.04
CA ASP A 94 -4.76 0.56 4.96
C ASP A 94 -5.29 0.60 3.52
N THR A 95 -4.41 0.82 2.54
CA THR A 95 -4.78 0.83 1.12
C THR A 95 -5.20 -0.56 0.65
N ALA A 96 -4.48 -1.61 1.03
CA ALA A 96 -4.82 -2.98 0.67
C ALA A 96 -6.19 -3.39 1.24
N ASP A 97 -6.45 -3.03 2.50
CA ASP A 97 -7.73 -3.30 3.18
C ASP A 97 -8.89 -2.51 2.53
N GLN A 98 -8.67 -1.25 2.17
CA GLN A 98 -9.68 -0.44 1.47
C GLN A 98 -10.03 -1.01 0.09
N MET A 99 -9.03 -1.50 -0.66
CA MET A 99 -9.26 -2.13 -1.95
C MET A 99 -10.05 -3.43 -1.81
N GLU A 100 -9.69 -4.30 -0.86
CA GLU A 100 -10.42 -5.54 -0.58
C GLU A 100 -11.89 -5.26 -0.20
N ASN A 101 -12.13 -4.31 0.70
CA ASN A 101 -13.48 -3.93 1.11
C ASN A 101 -14.31 -3.31 -0.03
N THR A 102 -13.66 -2.52 -0.89
CA THR A 102 -14.31 -1.93 -2.06
C THR A 102 -14.72 -3.02 -3.05
N ASP A 103 -13.84 -3.98 -3.32
CA ASP A 103 -14.12 -5.10 -4.23
C ASP A 103 -15.27 -5.98 -3.72
N GLN A 104 -15.26 -6.31 -2.42
CA GLN A 104 -16.35 -7.04 -1.76
C GLN A 104 -17.68 -6.28 -1.88
N THR A 105 -17.69 -4.98 -1.57
CA THR A 105 -18.89 -4.14 -1.66
C THR A 105 -19.44 -4.07 -3.09
N VAL A 106 -18.56 -3.95 -4.09
CA VAL A 106 -18.96 -3.95 -5.49
C VAL A 106 -19.55 -5.31 -5.87
N SER A 107 -18.85 -6.40 -5.57
CA SER A 107 -19.32 -7.76 -5.81
C SER A 107 -20.71 -8.02 -5.21
N ASP A 108 -20.94 -7.62 -3.96
CA ASP A 108 -22.23 -7.82 -3.29
C ASP A 108 -23.36 -7.00 -3.93
N ASN A 109 -23.08 -5.79 -4.42
CA ASN A 109 -24.08 -4.97 -5.12
C ASN A 109 -24.40 -5.46 -6.54
N PHE A 110 -23.52 -6.24 -7.15
CA PHE A 110 -23.74 -6.83 -8.48
C PHE A 110 -24.23 -8.29 -8.42
N GLN A 111 -24.34 -8.90 -7.23
CA GLN A 111 -25.03 -10.17 -7.07
C GLN A 111 -26.50 -9.97 -7.45
N PRO A 112 -27.00 -10.64 -8.51
CA PRO A 112 -28.38 -10.46 -8.96
C PRO A 112 -29.31 -10.93 -7.85
N THR A 113 -30.04 -10.00 -7.24
CA THR A 113 -31.10 -10.29 -6.28
C THR A 113 -32.26 -10.92 -7.04
N GLY A 114 -32.18 -12.22 -7.30
CA GLY A 114 -33.26 -13.03 -7.86
C GLY A 114 -33.69 -12.60 -9.27
N PHE A 115 -33.37 -13.43 -10.26
CA PHE A 115 -34.27 -13.54 -11.39
C PHE A 115 -35.62 -14.02 -10.84
N ASP A 116 -36.59 -13.10 -10.74
CA ASP A 116 -38.00 -13.44 -10.61
C ASP A 116 -38.38 -14.16 -11.91
N ASP A 117 -38.26 -15.49 -11.88
CA ASP A 117 -38.71 -16.37 -12.96
C ASP A 117 -40.22 -16.17 -13.10
N GLY A 118 -40.60 -15.29 -14.02
CA GLY A 118 -41.96 -14.93 -14.36
C GLY A 118 -42.78 -16.10 -14.92
N HIS A 119 -43.22 -17.00 -14.05
CA HIS A 119 -44.20 -18.03 -14.34
C HIS A 119 -45.23 -18.14 -13.22
N GLY A 120 -46.26 -17.29 -13.27
CA GLY A 120 -47.34 -17.33 -12.29
C GLY A 120 -48.63 -16.57 -12.62
N HIS A 121 -48.91 -16.23 -13.88
CA HIS A 121 -50.27 -15.81 -14.27
C HIS A 121 -51.01 -17.00 -14.88
N GLN A 122 -51.73 -17.75 -14.04
CA GLN A 122 -52.81 -18.62 -14.51
C GLN A 122 -54.11 -17.84 -14.47
N VAL A 123 -54.56 -17.41 -15.64
CA VAL A 123 -55.91 -16.89 -15.87
C VAL A 123 -56.84 -18.08 -16.02
N MET A 124 -57.78 -18.23 -15.10
CA MET A 124 -59.11 -18.82 -15.33
C MET A 124 -60.14 -18.02 -14.56
#